data_AF-A0A7V9UAW2-F1
#
_entry.id   AF-A0A7V9UAW2-F1
#
_cell.length_a   1.000
_cell.length_b   1.000
_cell.length_c   1.000
_cell.angle_alpha   90.00
_cell.angle_beta   90.00
_cell.angle_gamma   90.00
#
_symmetry.space_group_name_H-M   'P 1'
#
loop_
_entity.id
_entity.type
_entity.pdbx_description
1 polymer ?
#
loop_
_entity_poly.entity_id
_entity_poly.type
_entity_poly.pdbx_seq_one_letter_code
_entity_poly.pdbx_strand_id
1 'polypeptide(L)' 'MIHAYVLIEAEPTRVQELIEELRGMELDGSVIQQIHAVTGRFDLIAYVESPDLRSLGN' A
#
# COMPACT_ATOMS: atom_id res chain seq x y z
N MET A 1 -1.63 -9.37 14.52
CA MET A 1 -1.17 -9.36 13.12
C MET A 1 -2.38 -9.35 12.22
N ILE A 2 -2.66 -8.18 11.64
CA ILE A 2 -3.75 -7.93 10.70
C ILE A 2 -3.11 -7.75 9.33
N HIS A 3 -3.77 -8.29 8.32
CA HIS A 3 -3.38 -8.12 6.94
C HIS A 3 -4.45 -7.27 6.25
N ALA A 4 -4.01 -6.19 5.60
CA ALA A 4 -4.88 -5.26 4.92
C ALA A 4 -4.47 -5.14 3.45
N TYR A 5 -5.48 -4.96 2.60
CA TYR A 5 -5.29 -4.63 1.19
C TYR A 5 -5.78 -3.20 0.98
N VAL A 6 -4.86 -2.31 0.64
CA VAL A 6 -5.15 -0.91 0.34
C VAL A 6 -5.20 -0.75 -1.17
N LEU A 7 -6.36 -0.29 -1.65
CA LEU A 7 -6.59 0.00 -3.06
C LEU A 7 -6.30 1.49 -3.29
N ILE A 8 -5.39 1.80 -4.21
CA ILE A 8 -4.91 3.17 -4.42
C ILE A 8 -5.22 3.56 -5.87
N GLU A 9 -5.92 4.69 -6.03
CA GLU A 9 -6.06 5.39 -7.31
C GLU A 9 -4.93 6.44 -7.39
N ALA A 10 -4.19 6.47 -8.49
CA ALA A 10 -3.04 7.34 -8.68
C ALA A 10 -3.04 7.93 -10.09
N GLU A 11 -2.42 9.12 -10.23
CA GLU A 11 -2.18 9.71 -11.55
C GLU A 11 -1.30 8.75 -12.40
N PRO A 12 -1.65 8.48 -13.68
CA PRO A 12 -0.95 7.47 -14.50
C PRO A 12 0.56 7.68 -14.59
N THR A 13 1.01 8.93 -14.57
CA THR A 13 2.43 9.31 -14.65
C THR A 13 3.20 8.99 -13.37
N ARG A 14 2.53 8.82 -12.23
CA ARG A 14 3.13 8.63 -10.90
C ARG A 14 3.07 7.20 -10.39
N VAL A 15 2.39 6.29 -11.09
CA VAL A 15 2.24 4.88 -10.66
C VAL A 15 3.59 4.22 -10.42
N GLN A 16 4.55 4.39 -11.34
CA GLN A 16 5.89 3.82 -11.22
C GLN A 16 6.68 4.41 -10.03
N GLU A 17 6.61 5.73 -9.85
CA GLU A 17 7.26 6.43 -8.73
C GLU A 17 6.70 5.95 -7.39
N LEU A 18 5.37 5.88 -7.27
CA LEU A 18 4.67 5.42 -6.07
C LEU A 18 5.01 3.97 -5.70
N ILE A 19 5.18 3.07 -6.68
CA ILE A 19 5.59 1.68 -6.38
C ILE A 19 6.94 1.68 -5.67
N GLU A 20 7.91 2.44 -6.18
CA GLU A 20 9.25 2.48 -5.60
C GLU A 20 9.26 3.19 -4.24
N GLU A 21 8.52 4.28 -4.08
CA GLU A 21 8.42 5.02 -2.81
C GLU A 21 7.77 4.19 -1.70
N LEU A 22 6.68 3.50 -2.02
CA LEU A 22 5.90 2.76 -1.03
C LEU A 22 6.51 1.39 -0.72
N ARG A 23 7.42 0.87 -1.56
CA ARG A 23 8.03 -0.44 -1.37
C ARG A 23 8.89 -0.48 -0.11
N GLY A 24 8.48 -1.28 0.87
CA GLY A 24 9.20 -1.40 2.14
C GLY A 24 9.03 -0.19 3.06
N MET A 25 8.05 0.68 2.79
CA MET A 25 7.70 1.77 3.69
C MET A 25 7.11 1.20 4.99
N GLU A 26 7.58 1.74 6.12
CA GLU A 26 7.04 1.46 7.45
C GLU A 26 6.27 2.69 7.94
N LEU A 27 5.01 2.49 8.34
CA LEU A 27 4.11 3.52 8.84
C LEU A 27 3.54 3.07 10.18
N ASP A 28 4.01 3.69 11.27
CA ASP A 28 3.50 3.46 12.64
C ASP A 28 3.36 1.97 13.04
N GLY A 29 4.36 1.18 12.68
CA GLY A 29 4.42 -0.27 12.93
C GLY A 29 3.74 -1.13 11.87
N SER A 30 3.11 -0.52 10.86
CA SER A 30 2.59 -1.19 9.67
C SER A 30 3.67 -1.23 8.59
N VAL A 31 3.88 -2.39 7.97
CA VAL A 31 4.88 -2.58 6.93
C VAL A 31 4.18 -2.90 5.62
N ILE A 32 4.52 -2.17 4.56
CA ILE A 32 4.07 -2.50 3.21
C ILE A 32 4.94 -3.64 2.69
N GLN A 33 4.37 -4.84 2.72
CA GLN A 33 5.05 -6.08 2.32
C GLN A 33 5.19 -6.20 0.80
N GLN A 34 4.12 -5.85 0.07
CA GLN A 34 4.08 -5.98 -1.38
C GLN A 34 3.21 -4.90 -2.01
N ILE A 35 3.55 -4.53 -3.23
CA ILE A 35 2.78 -3.59 -4.05
C ILE A 35 2.65 -4.18 -5.44
N HIS A 36 1.42 -4.18 -5.94
CA HIS A 36 1.10 -4.66 -7.28
C HIS A 36 0.45 -3.54 -8.08
N ALA A 37 1.04 -3.21 -9.23
CA ALA A 37 0.35 -2.43 -10.25
C ALA A 37 -0.68 -3.32 -10.94
N VAL A 38 -1.91 -2.87 -10.99
CA VAL A 38 -3.03 -3.65 -11.54
C VAL A 38 -3.73 -2.86 -12.62
N THR A 39 -4.25 -3.58 -13.62
CA THR A 39 -5.14 -3.01 -14.62
C THR A 39 -6.56 -3.11 -14.10
N GLY A 40 -7.22 -1.99 -13.82
CA GLY A 40 -8.58 -1.99 -13.28
C GLY A 40 -9.07 -0.61 -12.88
N ARG A 41 -10.03 -0.56 -11.95
CA ARG A 41 -10.54 0.70 -11.38
C ARG A 41 -9.49 1.42 -10.53
N PHE A 42 -8.62 0.64 -9.90
CA PHE A 42 -7.49 1.13 -9.12
C PHE A 42 -6.21 0.88 -9.90
N ASP A 43 -5.20 1.69 -9.63
CA ASP A 43 -3.90 1.60 -10.30
C ASP A 43 -2.93 0.71 -9.52
N LEU A 44 -3.04 0.70 -8.19
CA LEU A 44 -2.15 -0.02 -7.29
C LEU A 44 -2.92 -0.75 -6.18
N ILE A 45 -2.40 -1.91 -5.77
CA ILE A 45 -2.83 -2.63 -4.58
C ILE A 45 -1.62 -2.83 -3.69
N ALA A 46 -1.68 -2.28 -2.47
CA ALA A 46 -0.67 -2.48 -1.44
C ALA A 46 -1.13 -3.52 -0.41
N TYR A 47 -0.29 -4.52 -0.16
CA TYR A 47 -0.45 -5.49 0.90
C TYR A 47 0.31 -5.04 2.13
N VAL A 48 -0.43 -4.74 3.19
CA VAL A 48 0.09 -4.14 4.42
C VAL A 48 -0.12 -5.10 5.57
N GLU A 49 0.94 -5.32 6.33
CA GLU A 49 0.93 -6.08 7.57
C GLU A 49 1.02 -5.11 8.74
N SER A 50 0.09 -5.21 9.69
CA SER A 50 0.02 -4.28 10.82
C SER A 50 -0.21 -5.05 12.12
N PRO A 51 0.32 -4.59 13.27
CA PRO A 51 0.08 -5.24 14.55
C PRO A 51 -1.40 -5.17 14.95
N ASP A 52 -2.05 -4.02 14.72
CA ASP A 52 -3.43 -3.73 15.09
C ASP A 52 -4.10 -2.71 14.14
N LEU A 53 -5.42 -2.52 14.29
CA LEU A 53 -6.20 -1.65 13.40
C LEU A 53 -5.93 -0.15 13.61
N ARG A 54 -5.36 0.25 14.76
CA ARG A 54 -5.07 1.66 15.07
C ARG A 54 -3.81 2.10 14.35
N SER A 55 -2.82 1.22 14.25
CA SER A 55 -1.60 1.42 13.43
C SER A 55 -1.87 1.60 11.93
N LEU A 56 -3.08 1.25 11.45
CA LEU A 56 -3.52 1.52 10.07
C LEU A 56 -4.13 2.93 9.88
N GLY A 57 -4.23 3.73 10.94
CA GLY A 57 -4.64 5.15 10.85
C GLY A 57 -6.13 5.42 11.04
N ASN A 58 -6.80 4.66 11.91
CA ASN A 58 -8.22 4.85 12.25
C ASN A 58 -8.44 5.98 13.26
#